data_AF-A0A2M7ICH5-F1
#
_entry.id   AF-A0A2M7ICH5-F1
#
_cell.length_a   1.000
_cell.length_b   1.000
_cell.length_c   1.000
_cell.angle_alpha   90.00
_cell.angle_beta   90.00
_cell.angle_gamma   90.00
#
_symmetry.space_group_name_H-M   'P 1'
#
loop_
_entity.id
_entity.type
_entity.pdbx_description
1 polymer ?
#
loop_
_entity_poly.entity_id
_entity_poly.type
_entity_poly.pdbx_seq_one_letter_code
_entity_poly.pdbx_strand_id
1 'polypeptide(L)'
;MIAYDTDLKIFYSTLINDSKYFGGFGTREMGDGRKIDTAINFAQTNIPNFKTIVIPEQIHSTNVTNFSANLIDNVEKVSETDGIITKDINSVLTIITADCCPIMFV
;
A
#
# COMPACT_ATOMS: atom_id res chain seq x y z
N MET A 1 1.80 -7.03 -17.40
CA MET A 1 0.42 -6.75 -17.83
C MET A 1 -0.38 -6.41 -16.57
N ILE A 2 -1.38 -5.54 -16.65
CA ILE A 2 -2.30 -5.32 -15.53
C ILE A 2 -3.47 -6.30 -15.66
N ALA A 3 -3.80 -7.02 -14.59
CA ALA A 3 -4.92 -7.93 -14.49
C ALA A 3 -5.85 -7.51 -13.34
N TYR A 4 -7.13 -7.85 -13.42
CA TYR A 4 -8.09 -7.65 -12.34
C TYR A 4 -8.26 -8.94 -11.55
N ASP A 5 -8.17 -8.85 -10.23
CA ASP A 5 -8.47 -9.94 -9.32
C ASP A 5 -9.90 -9.79 -8.80
N THR A 6 -10.78 -10.72 -9.16
CA THR A 6 -12.19 -10.68 -8.80
C THR A 6 -12.46 -11.00 -7.33
N ASP A 7 -11.54 -11.65 -6.64
CA ASP A 7 -11.71 -12.01 -5.23
C ASP A 7 -11.19 -10.87 -4.34
N LEU A 8 -10.03 -10.31 -4.69
CA LEU A 8 -9.40 -9.20 -3.96
C LEU A 8 -9.95 -7.83 -4.35
N LYS A 9 -10.63 -7.71 -5.50
CA LYS A 9 -11.16 -6.45 -6.06
C LYS A 9 -10.09 -5.40 -6.36
N ILE A 10 -8.89 -5.86 -6.74
CA ILE A 10 -7.73 -5.03 -7.08
C ILE A 10 -7.33 -5.21 -8.54
N PHE A 11 -6.74 -4.18 -9.13
CA PHE A 11 -5.89 -4.32 -10.30
C PHE A 11 -4.46 -4.60 -9.86
N TYR A 12 -3.78 -5.54 -10.49
CA TYR A 12 -2.41 -5.86 -10.13
C TYR A 12 -1.52 -6.10 -11.34
N SER A 13 -0.21 -5.92 -11.15
CA SER A 13 0.78 -6.16 -12.21
C SER A 13 1.29 -7.59 -12.16
N THR A 14 1.09 -8.33 -13.24
CA THR A 14 1.66 -9.67 -13.44
C THR A 14 3.19 -9.66 -13.60
N LEU A 15 3.82 -8.49 -13.65
CA LEU A 15 5.27 -8.32 -13.73
C LEU A 15 5.90 -8.05 -12.36
N ILE A 16 5.10 -7.62 -11.38
CA ILE A 16 5.56 -7.28 -10.03
C ILE A 16 5.17 -8.40 -9.07
N ASN A 17 3.93 -8.87 -9.13
CA ASN A 17 3.43 -9.85 -8.18
C ASN A 17 4.00 -11.24 -8.46
N ASP A 18 4.67 -11.79 -7.45
CA ASP A 18 5.29 -13.11 -7.47
C ASP A 18 5.35 -13.69 -6.05
N SER A 19 6.25 -14.66 -5.82
CA SER A 19 6.44 -15.27 -4.50
C SER A 19 7.03 -14.34 -3.42
N LYS A 20 7.57 -13.18 -3.80
CA LYS A 20 8.27 -12.24 -2.91
C LYS A 20 7.51 -10.93 -2.74
N TYR A 21 6.82 -10.47 -3.79
CA TYR A 21 6.14 -9.20 -3.81
C TYR A 21 4.64 -9.36 -3.99
N PHE A 22 3.89 -8.53 -3.27
CA PHE A 22 2.46 -8.39 -3.41
C PHE A 22 2.12 -6.90 -3.50
N GLY A 23 1.38 -6.52 -4.52
CA GLY A 23 0.94 -5.15 -4.72
C GLY A 23 -0.21 -5.05 -5.71
N GLY A 24 -0.99 -3.98 -5.59
CA GLY A 24 -2.04 -3.67 -6.54
C GLY A 24 -2.67 -2.32 -6.26
N PHE A 25 -3.65 -1.99 -7.08
CA PHE A 25 -4.44 -0.77 -7.03
C PHE A 25 -5.87 -1.16 -6.65
N GLY A 26 -6.30 -0.72 -5.48
CA GLY A 26 -7.66 -0.96 -5.01
C GLY A 26 -8.71 -0.24 -5.85
N THR A 27 -9.93 -0.78 -5.85
CA THR A 27 -11.08 -0.17 -6.53
C THR A 27 -12.10 0.33 -5.50
N ARG A 28 -13.11 1.08 -5.98
CA ARG A 28 -14.24 1.52 -5.13
C ARG A 28 -15.04 0.35 -4.56
N GLU A 29 -14.94 -0.86 -5.12
CA GLU A 29 -15.60 -2.06 -4.58
C GLU A 29 -15.04 -2.46 -3.21
N MET A 30 -13.80 -2.06 -2.88
CA MET A 30 -13.18 -2.32 -1.57
C MET A 30 -13.64 -1.36 -0.48
N GLY A 31 -14.31 -0.25 -0.83
CA GLY A 31 -14.75 0.78 0.09
C GLY A 31 -14.05 2.13 -0.10
N ASP A 32 -14.03 2.94 0.96
CA ASP A 32 -13.48 4.30 0.94
C ASP A 32 -12.01 4.29 1.35
N GLY A 33 -11.11 4.48 0.38
CA GLY A 33 -9.66 4.50 0.62
C GLY A 33 -9.16 5.61 1.56
N ARG A 34 -9.98 6.63 1.85
CA ARG A 34 -9.66 7.66 2.86
C ARG A 34 -9.80 7.15 4.29
N LYS A 35 -10.53 6.04 4.49
CA LYS A 35 -10.67 5.39 5.79
C LYS A 35 -9.55 4.38 5.95
N ILE A 36 -8.68 4.64 6.92
CA ILE A 36 -7.53 3.80 7.23
C ILE A 36 -7.94 2.34 7.47
N ASP A 37 -9.09 2.12 8.12
CA ASP A 37 -9.63 0.79 8.39
C ASP A 37 -9.86 -0.04 7.12
N THR A 38 -10.19 0.58 5.98
CA THR A 38 -10.37 -0.14 4.71
C THR A 38 -9.06 -0.80 4.28
N ALA A 39 -7.93 -0.09 4.37
CA ALA A 39 -6.62 -0.63 4.02
C ALA A 39 -6.12 -1.65 5.06
N ILE A 40 -6.34 -1.38 6.35
CA ILE A 40 -5.98 -2.30 7.44
C ILE A 40 -6.73 -3.62 7.29
N ASN A 41 -8.05 -3.58 7.16
CA ASN A 41 -8.88 -4.79 7.04
C ASN A 41 -8.49 -5.62 5.82
N PHE A 42 -8.20 -4.95 4.69
CA PHE A 42 -7.72 -5.64 3.50
C PHE A 42 -6.39 -6.35 3.75
N ALA A 43 -5.41 -5.67 4.35
CA ALA A 43 -4.10 -6.25 4.62
C ALA A 43 -4.19 -7.42 5.61
N GLN A 44 -4.93 -7.26 6.71
CA GLN A 44 -5.12 -8.31 7.72
C GLN A 44 -5.83 -9.55 7.17
N THR A 45 -6.76 -9.38 6.24
CA THR A 45 -7.54 -10.50 5.67
C THR A 45 -6.76 -11.24 4.59
N ASN A 46 -6.01 -10.52 3.75
CA ASN A 46 -5.50 -11.06 2.49
C ASN A 46 -3.99 -11.21 2.42
N ILE A 47 -3.23 -10.55 3.31
CA ILE A 47 -1.75 -10.55 3.26
C ILE A 47 -1.20 -11.37 4.42
N PRO A 48 -0.63 -12.56 4.14
CA PRO A 48 -0.05 -13.41 5.19
C PRO A 48 1.08 -12.70 5.93
N ASN A 49 1.12 -12.86 7.24
CA ASN A 49 2.18 -12.34 8.11
C ASN A 49 2.34 -10.81 8.09
N PHE A 50 1.31 -10.06 7.66
CA PHE A 50 1.24 -8.60 7.74
C PHE A 50 1.69 -8.09 9.12
N LYS A 51 2.66 -7.17 9.13
CA LYS A 51 3.20 -6.56 10.36
C LYS A 51 2.78 -5.11 10.50
N THR A 52 3.06 -4.31 9.49
CA THR A 52 2.90 -2.86 9.55
C THR A 52 2.31 -2.32 8.27
N ILE A 53 1.34 -1.42 8.37
CA ILE A 53 0.84 -0.62 7.26
C ILE A 53 1.39 0.80 7.38
N VAL A 54 1.91 1.34 6.29
CA VAL A 54 2.52 2.68 6.26
C VAL A 54 1.64 3.59 5.44
N ILE A 55 1.23 4.72 6.05
CA ILE A 55 0.26 5.66 5.51
C ILE A 55 0.90 7.04 5.41
N PRO A 56 1.23 7.50 4.19
CA PRO A 56 1.78 8.83 4.00
C PRO A 56 0.69 9.90 4.14
N GLU A 57 1.06 11.04 4.72
CA GLU A 57 0.34 12.29 4.58
C GLU A 57 0.77 12.96 3.28
N GLN A 58 0.04 12.65 2.21
CA GLN A 58 0.31 13.14 0.85
C GLN A 58 -0.03 14.62 0.73
N ILE A 59 0.94 15.42 0.29
CA ILE A 59 0.82 16.87 0.12
C ILE A 59 1.08 17.32 -1.32
N HIS A 60 1.07 16.38 -2.28
CA HIS A 60 1.38 16.61 -3.70
C HIS A 60 2.80 17.19 -3.91
N SER A 61 3.75 16.75 -3.09
CA SER A 61 5.16 17.12 -3.18
C SER A 61 5.98 16.07 -3.94
N THR A 62 7.30 16.28 -3.99
CA THR A 62 8.27 15.27 -4.45
C THR A 62 8.95 14.54 -3.28
N ASN A 63 8.43 14.66 -2.07
CA ASN A 63 9.05 14.09 -0.88
C ASN A 63 8.91 12.57 -0.88
N VAL A 64 10.03 11.88 -0.75
CA VAL A 64 10.11 10.43 -0.64
C VAL A 64 10.88 10.06 0.62
N THR A 65 10.31 9.18 1.43
CA THR A 65 10.87 8.79 2.73
C THR A 65 11.28 7.32 2.72
N ASN A 66 12.49 7.04 3.20
CA ASN A 66 12.91 5.68 3.54
C ASN A 66 12.33 5.31 4.90
N PHE A 67 11.40 4.36 4.90
CA PHE A 67 10.71 3.87 6.08
C PHE A 67 11.37 2.60 6.62
N SER A 68 11.54 2.56 7.94
CA SER A 68 11.80 1.35 8.70
C SER A 68 10.85 1.27 9.88
N ALA A 69 10.20 0.13 10.03
CA ALA A 69 9.17 -0.14 11.02
C ALA A 69 9.73 -0.09 12.43
N ASN A 70 9.05 0.67 13.27
CA ASN A 70 9.18 0.52 14.70
C ASN A 70 8.28 -0.64 15.11
N LEU A 71 8.83 -1.71 15.70
CA LEU A 71 8.11 -2.97 16.03
C LEU A 71 6.94 -2.80 17.03
N ILE A 72 6.62 -1.57 17.44
CA ILE A 72 5.62 -1.24 18.44
C ILE A 72 4.24 -1.07 17.79
N ASP A 73 4.18 -0.51 16.58
CA ASP A 73 2.91 -0.12 15.95
C ASP A 73 2.63 -0.87 14.63
N ASN A 74 1.40 -1.37 14.49
CA ASN A 74 0.94 -2.03 13.26
C ASN A 74 0.51 -1.02 12.19
N VAL A 75 0.43 0.27 12.54
CA VAL A 75 0.00 1.38 11.67
C VAL A 75 0.93 2.55 11.89
N GLU A 76 1.63 2.97 10.83
CA GLU A 76 2.63 4.01 10.88
C GLU A 76 2.25 5.14 9.93
N LYS A 77 2.18 6.38 10.44
CA LYS A 77 1.88 7.56 9.62
C LYS A 77 3.15 8.35 9.36
N VAL A 78 3.38 8.72 8.10
CA VAL A 78 4.56 9.48 7.69
C VAL A 78 4.11 10.85 7.20
N SER A 79 4.48 11.91 7.93
CA SER A 79 4.07 13.29 7.61
C SER A 79 4.70 13.80 6.31
N GLU A 80 3.99 14.71 5.63
CA GLU A 80 4.49 15.48 4.47
C GLU A 80 5.25 14.65 3.43
N THR A 81 4.70 13.50 3.05
CA THR A 81 5.37 12.50 2.21
C THR A 81 4.44 12.02 1.10
N ASP A 82 4.94 11.91 -0.13
CA ASP A 82 4.17 11.46 -1.30
C ASP A 82 4.72 10.14 -1.89
N GLY A 83 5.86 9.68 -1.41
CA GLY A 83 6.42 8.37 -1.75
C GLY A 83 7.10 7.70 -0.55
N ILE A 84 6.99 6.38 -0.44
CA ILE A 84 7.62 5.61 0.63
C ILE A 84 8.45 4.49 0.00
N ILE A 85 9.63 4.26 0.55
CA ILE A 85 10.51 3.14 0.20
C ILE A 85 10.82 2.38 1.49
N THR A 86 10.80 1.05 1.47
CA THR A 86 11.20 0.24 2.62
C THR A 86 12.01 -0.97 2.20
N LYS A 87 12.78 -1.52 3.16
CA LYS A 87 13.44 -2.83 3.05
C LYS A 87 12.83 -3.87 3.99
N ASP A 88 11.81 -3.48 4.75
CA ASP A 88 11.24 -4.32 5.77
C ASP A 88 10.27 -5.33 5.17
N ILE A 89 10.43 -6.58 5.59
CA ILE A 89 9.55 -7.67 5.16
C ILE A 89 8.19 -7.55 5.86
N ASN A 90 7.14 -7.90 5.12
CA ASN A 90 5.75 -7.87 5.57
C ASN A 90 5.21 -6.48 5.95
N SER A 91 5.82 -5.43 5.40
CA SER A 91 5.31 -4.06 5.45
C SER A 91 4.48 -3.74 4.22
N VAL A 92 3.31 -3.13 4.42
CA VAL A 92 2.41 -2.72 3.33
C VAL A 92 2.52 -1.21 3.17
N LEU A 93 2.99 -0.76 2.01
CA LEU A 93 3.03 0.66 1.66
C LEU A 93 1.72 1.06 1.00
N THR A 94 1.14 2.18 1.42
CA THR A 94 -0.12 2.69 0.87
C THR A 94 0.07 4.04 0.20
N ILE A 95 -0.71 4.29 -0.86
CA ILE A 95 -0.86 5.59 -1.52
C ILE A 95 -2.34 5.72 -1.85
N ILE A 96 -2.95 6.85 -1.48
CA ILE A 96 -4.32 7.18 -1.85
C ILE A 96 -4.26 8.02 -3.12
N THR A 97 -5.08 7.66 -4.10
CA THR A 97 -5.23 8.43 -5.32
C THR A 97 -6.68 8.43 -5.81
N ALA A 98 -7.08 9.54 -6.41
CA ALA A 98 -8.23 9.68 -7.28
C ALA A 98 -7.80 10.64 -8.39
N ASP A 99 -7.34 10.09 -9.52
CA ASP A 99 -6.79 10.75 -10.72
C ASP A 99 -5.26 10.90 -10.79
N CYS A 100 -4.56 11.06 -9.66
CA CYS A 100 -3.09 11.02 -9.68
C CYS A 100 -2.57 9.64 -10.11
N CYS A 101 -1.40 9.59 -10.74
CA CYS A 101 -0.81 8.33 -11.19
C CYS A 101 -0.01 7.67 -10.05
N PRO A 102 -0.47 6.56 -9.45
CA PRO A 102 0.32 5.83 -8.46
C PRO A 102 1.41 5.02 -9.18
N ILE A 103 2.61 4.98 -8.63
CA ILE A 103 3.74 4.25 -9.19
C ILE A 103 4.29 3.29 -8.13
N MET A 104 4.54 2.05 -8.53
CA MET A 104 5.09 1.00 -7.69
C MET A 104 6.42 0.52 -8.25
N PHE A 105 7.42 0.39 -7.38
CA PHE A 105 8.76 -0.12 -7.69
C PHE A 105 9.08 -1.28 -6.74
N VAL A 106 9.77 -2.31 -7.24
CA VAL A 106 10.19 -3.52 -6.49
C VAL A 106 11.63 -3.91 -6.77
#